data_AF-A0A1I8MIY1-F1
#
_entry.id   AF-A0A1I8MIY1-F1
#
_cell.length_a   1.000
_cell.length_b   1.000
_cell.length_c   1.000
_cell.angle_alpha   90.00
_cell.angle_beta   90.00
_cell.angle_gamma   90.00
#
_symmetry.space_group_name_H-M   'P 1'
#
loop_
_entity.id
_entity.type
_entity.pdbx_description
1 polymer ?
#
loop_
_entity_poly.entity_id
_entity_poly.type
_entity_poly.pdbx_seq_one_letter_code
_entity_poly.pdbx_strand_id
1 'polypeptide(L)'
;MVERIEDLNLPNAVITRLLKDALPDGANVSKEARSAIARAASVFVIFLTSTSTSLARKQNHKTITATNILDALKQLEFESFIDPLTKDLEAYRKVVKDKKDKAKKDTSGTENGTEKESENAA
;
A
#
# COMPACT_ATOMS: atom_id res chain seq x y z
N MET A 1 -13.34 -9.74 -17.18
CA MET A 1 -12.19 -10.62 -16.86
C MET A 1 -10.97 -9.96 -17.47
N VAL A 2 -9.82 -9.90 -16.78
CA VAL A 2 -8.60 -9.37 -17.41
C VAL A 2 -8.22 -10.34 -18.51
N GLU A 3 -8.23 -9.89 -19.76
CA GLU A 3 -7.98 -10.77 -20.91
C GLU A 3 -6.50 -10.79 -21.29
N ARG A 4 -5.78 -9.69 -21.03
CA ARG A 4 -4.35 -9.57 -21.35
C ARG A 4 -3.58 -8.85 -20.25
N ILE A 5 -2.30 -9.16 -20.10
CA ILE A 5 -1.41 -8.51 -19.11
C ILE A 5 -1.31 -7.01 -19.38
N GLU A 6 -1.42 -6.61 -20.64
CA GLU A 6 -1.41 -5.21 -21.06
C GLU A 6 -2.56 -4.39 -20.45
N ASP A 7 -3.68 -5.03 -20.13
CA ASP A 7 -4.83 -4.36 -19.50
C ASP A 7 -4.57 -4.05 -18.02
N LEU A 8 -3.51 -4.63 -17.43
CA LEU A 8 -3.04 -4.36 -16.06
C LEU A 8 -1.87 -3.37 -16.01
N ASN A 9 -1.43 -2.84 -17.15
CA ASN A 9 -0.28 -1.95 -17.18
C ASN A 9 -0.51 -0.68 -16.35
N LEU A 10 0.48 -0.37 -15.52
CA LEU A 10 0.53 0.87 -14.77
C LEU A 10 0.69 2.08 -15.71
N PRO A 11 0.27 3.29 -15.28
CA PRO A 11 0.39 4.49 -16.11
C PRO A 11 1.82 4.73 -16.61
N ASN A 12 1.99 4.79 -17.94
CA ASN A 12 3.31 4.93 -18.59
C ASN A 12 4.10 6.16 -18.11
N ALA A 13 3.41 7.25 -17.76
CA ALA A 13 4.05 8.45 -17.22
C ALA A 13 4.75 8.19 -15.88
N VAL A 14 4.11 7.40 -14.99
CA VAL A 14 4.68 7.05 -13.68
C VAL A 14 5.87 6.12 -13.85
N ILE A 15 5.76 5.10 -14.71
CA ILE A 15 6.86 4.19 -15.05
C ILE A 15 8.05 4.97 -15.62
N THR A 16 7.81 5.89 -16.54
CA THR A 16 8.87 6.70 -17.17
C THR A 16 9.58 7.58 -16.14
N ARG A 17 8.83 8.18 -15.20
CA ARG A 17 9.43 8.99 -14.13
C ARG A 17 10.32 8.14 -13.24
N LEU A 18 9.81 7.03 -12.70
CA LEU A 18 10.57 6.14 -11.82
C LEU A 18 11.83 5.58 -12.50
N LEU A 19 11.75 5.27 -13.80
CA LEU A 19 12.89 4.84 -14.59
C LEU A 19 14.00 5.90 -14.68
N LYS A 20 13.63 7.15 -14.92
CA LYS A 20 14.59 8.25 -14.97
C LYS A 20 15.20 8.51 -13.60
N ASP A 21 14.40 8.48 -12.54
CA ASP A 21 14.87 8.68 -11.16
C ASP A 21 15.87 7.59 -10.73
N ALA A 22 15.80 6.40 -11.33
CA ALA A 22 16.70 5.28 -11.06
C ALA A 22 17.98 5.30 -11.92
N LEU A 23 18.12 6.23 -12.87
CA LEU A 23 19.23 6.31 -13.81
C LEU A 23 19.99 7.64 -13.66
N PRO A 24 21.25 7.72 -14.12
CA PRO A 24 21.98 8.98 -14.16
C PRO A 24 21.31 10.03 -15.05
N ASP A 25 21.53 11.31 -14.72
CA ASP A 25 21.04 12.42 -15.52
C ASP A 25 21.50 12.32 -16.98
N GLY A 26 20.57 12.55 -17.92
CA GLY A 26 20.82 12.45 -19.35
C GLY A 26 20.77 11.03 -19.93
N ALA A 27 20.54 10.00 -19.11
CA ALA A 27 20.34 8.64 -19.61
C ALA A 27 19.07 8.53 -20.46
N ASN A 28 19.19 7.90 -21.63
CA ASN A 28 18.08 7.65 -22.54
C ASN A 28 17.56 6.22 -22.39
N VAL A 29 16.24 6.08 -22.34
CA VAL A 29 15.55 4.77 -22.29
C VAL A 29 14.77 4.60 -23.60
N SER A 30 14.87 3.44 -24.24
CA SER A 30 14.11 3.16 -25.46
C SER A 30 12.61 2.94 -25.17
N LYS A 31 11.77 2.99 -26.21
CA LYS A 31 10.34 2.72 -26.07
C LYS A 31 10.11 1.26 -25.68
N GLU A 32 10.90 0.36 -26.25
CA GLU A 32 10.86 -1.08 -26.04
C GLU A 32 11.22 -1.42 -24.59
N ALA A 33 12.25 -0.79 -24.03
CA ALA A 33 12.64 -0.95 -22.63
C ALA A 33 11.54 -0.47 -21.67
N ARG A 34 10.92 0.70 -21.94
CA ARG A 34 9.78 1.18 -21.15
C ARG A 34 8.61 0.19 -21.19
N SER A 35 8.24 -0.31 -22.36
CA SER A 35 7.16 -1.29 -22.51
C SER A 35 7.49 -2.63 -21.84
N ALA A 36 8.75 -3.06 -21.87
CA ALA A 36 9.20 -4.26 -21.16
C ALA A 36 9.04 -4.09 -19.65
N ILE A 37 9.47 -2.95 -19.10
CA ILE A 37 9.36 -2.67 -17.66
C ILE A 37 7.91 -2.50 -17.22
N ALA A 38 7.05 -1.86 -18.03
CA ALA A 38 5.62 -1.77 -17.74
C ALA A 38 4.98 -3.15 -17.59
N ARG A 39 5.26 -4.08 -18.51
CA ARG A 39 4.80 -5.47 -18.41
C ARG A 39 5.42 -6.20 -17.22
N ALA A 40 6.72 -6.02 -16.98
CA ALA A 40 7.41 -6.64 -15.86
C ALA A 40 6.83 -6.20 -14.51
N ALA A 41 6.45 -4.92 -14.36
CA ALA A 41 5.80 -4.40 -13.17
C ALA A 41 4.43 -5.08 -12.92
N SER A 42 3.62 -5.24 -13.98
CA SER A 42 2.34 -5.97 -13.89
C SER A 42 2.56 -7.43 -13.46
N VAL A 43 3.52 -8.11 -14.10
CA VAL A 43 3.88 -9.50 -13.76
C VAL A 43 4.41 -9.61 -12.34
N PHE A 44 5.23 -8.66 -11.87
CA PHE A 44 5.75 -8.62 -10.51
C PHE A 44 4.62 -8.57 -9.47
N VAL A 45 3.63 -7.71 -9.67
CA VAL A 45 2.46 -7.63 -8.76
C VAL A 45 1.71 -8.96 -8.72
N ILE A 46 1.46 -9.59 -9.87
CA ILE A 46 0.78 -10.89 -9.96
C ILE A 46 1.60 -11.97 -9.25
N PHE A 47 2.91 -11.99 -9.50
CA PHE A 47 3.83 -12.99 -8.94
C PHE A 47 3.89 -12.88 -7.42
N LEU A 48 4.13 -11.68 -6.89
CA LEU A 48 4.15 -11.42 -5.46
C LEU A 48 2.81 -11.75 -4.80
N THR A 49 1.70 -11.38 -5.44
CA THR A 49 0.34 -11.68 -4.94
C THR A 49 0.07 -13.17 -4.90
N SER A 50 0.47 -13.93 -5.93
CA SER A 50 0.31 -15.39 -6.00
C SER A 50 1.08 -16.10 -4.88
N THR A 51 2.34 -15.70 -4.67
CA THR A 51 3.19 -16.26 -3.60
C THR A 51 2.62 -15.91 -2.23
N SER A 52 2.23 -14.65 -2.02
CA SER A 52 1.62 -14.19 -0.76
C SER A 52 0.31 -14.90 -0.45
N THR A 53 -0.52 -15.14 -1.48
CA THR A 53 -1.77 -15.92 -1.36
C THR A 53 -1.49 -17.34 -0.94
N SER A 54 -0.48 -17.97 -1.53
CA SER A 54 -0.08 -19.33 -1.20
C SER A 54 0.40 -19.44 0.26
N LEU A 55 1.14 -18.45 0.75
CA LEU A 55 1.58 -18.39 2.16
C LEU A 55 0.41 -18.19 3.12
N ALA A 56 -0.51 -17.27 2.81
CA ALA A 56 -1.71 -17.06 3.62
C ALA A 56 -2.55 -18.35 3.71
N ARG A 57 -2.76 -19.05 2.58
CA ARG A 57 -3.49 -20.32 2.54
C ARG A 57 -2.80 -21.43 3.33
N LYS A 58 -1.47 -21.54 3.27
CA LYS A 58 -0.69 -22.50 4.10
C LYS A 58 -0.92 -22.29 5.59
N GLN A 59 -1.23 -21.06 6.01
CA GLN A 59 -1.55 -20.68 7.39
C GLN A 59 -3.07 -20.74 7.69
N ASN A 60 -3.90 -21.30 6.80
CA ASN A 60 -5.37 -21.30 6.88
C ASN A 60 -5.99 -19.89 6.95
N HIS A 61 -5.28 -18.86 6.50
CA HIS A 61 -5.80 -17.50 6.42
C HIS A 61 -6.56 -17.27 5.11
N LYS A 62 -7.74 -16.66 5.22
CA LYS A 62 -8.54 -16.21 4.05
C LYS A 62 -8.12 -14.84 3.53
N THR A 63 -7.31 -14.11 4.30
CA THR A 63 -6.86 -12.74 3.99
C THR A 63 -5.34 -12.72 3.93
N ILE A 64 -4.79 -12.07 2.92
CA ILE A 64 -3.35 -11.83 2.81
C ILE A 64 -2.97 -10.75 3.83
N THR A 65 -1.98 -11.03 4.67
CA THR A 65 -1.46 -10.08 5.66
C THR A 65 -0.16 -9.45 5.17
N ALA A 66 0.25 -8.32 5.78
CA ALA A 66 1.55 -7.70 5.50
C ALA A 66 2.72 -8.67 5.74
N THR A 67 2.64 -9.51 6.78
CA THR A 67 3.63 -10.55 7.06
C THR A 67 3.75 -11.53 5.90
N ASN A 68 2.63 -11.96 5.31
CA ASN A 68 2.66 -12.85 4.15
C ASN A 68 3.37 -12.23 2.94
N ILE A 69 3.23 -10.91 2.74
CA ILE A 69 3.93 -10.19 1.66
C ILE A 69 5.44 -10.11 1.94
N LEU A 70 5.83 -9.76 3.18
CA LEU A 70 7.25 -9.67 3.55
C LEU A 70 7.95 -11.04 3.49
N ASP A 71 7.27 -12.11 3.89
CA ASP A 71 7.80 -13.48 3.76
C ASP A 71 7.84 -13.95 2.30
N ALA A 72 6.88 -13.54 1.48
CA ALA A 72 6.93 -13.80 0.04
C ALA A 72 8.14 -13.13 -0.60
N LEU A 73 8.48 -11.89 -0.22
CA LEU A 73 9.67 -11.21 -0.74
C LEU A 73 10.97 -11.97 -0.41
N LYS A 74 11.07 -12.60 0.77
CA LYS A 74 12.20 -13.51 1.09
C LYS A 74 12.22 -14.74 0.20
N GLN A 75 11.07 -15.38 -0.02
CA GLN A 75 10.99 -16.58 -0.88
C GLN A 75 11.30 -16.28 -2.35
N LEU A 76 11.10 -15.03 -2.77
CA LEU A 76 11.31 -14.57 -4.13
C LEU A 76 12.67 -13.87 -4.31
N GLU A 77 13.55 -13.92 -3.30
CA GLU A 77 14.91 -13.32 -3.35
C GLU A 77 14.89 -11.80 -3.58
N PHE A 78 13.90 -11.12 -3.01
CA PHE A 78 13.75 -9.66 -2.98
C PHE A 78 13.97 -9.09 -1.56
N GLU A 79 14.94 -9.62 -0.81
CA GLU A 79 15.20 -9.24 0.59
C GLU A 79 15.52 -7.76 0.76
N SER A 80 16.15 -7.15 -0.26
CA SER A 80 16.47 -5.72 -0.27
C SER A 80 15.24 -4.81 -0.16
N PHE A 81 14.03 -5.33 -0.43
CA PHE A 81 12.78 -4.57 -0.32
C PHE A 81 12.18 -4.62 1.10
N ILE A 82 12.63 -5.54 1.95
CA ILE A 82 11.97 -5.82 3.23
C ILE A 82 12.13 -4.67 4.22
N ASP A 83 13.36 -4.20 4.41
CA ASP A 83 13.67 -3.11 5.33
C ASP A 83 12.92 -1.80 4.96
N PRO A 84 12.98 -1.29 3.71
CA PRO A 84 12.25 -0.09 3.35
C PRO A 84 10.73 -0.27 3.47
N LEU A 85 10.17 -1.42 3.05
CA LEU A 85 8.74 -1.67 3.18
C LEU A 85 8.26 -1.80 4.62
N THR A 86 9.10 -2.34 5.52
CA THR A 86 8.78 -2.44 6.95
C THR A 86 8.68 -1.05 7.56
N LYS A 87 9.62 -0.16 7.23
CA LYS A 87 9.59 1.24 7.68
C LYS A 87 8.35 1.98 7.16
N ASP A 88 7.99 1.80 5.89
CA ASP A 88 6.80 2.42 5.31
C ASP A 88 5.51 1.89 5.94
N LEU A 89 5.46 0.59 6.26
CA LEU A 89 4.33 -0.04 6.94
C LEU A 89 4.12 0.53 8.35
N GLU A 90 5.20 0.74 9.10
CA GLU A 90 5.15 1.37 10.43
C GLU A 90 4.64 2.80 10.35
N ALA A 91 5.16 3.59 9.41
CA ALA A 91 4.72 4.96 9.16
C ALA A 91 3.22 5.01 8.79
N TYR A 92 2.77 4.11 7.91
CA TYR A 92 1.35 3.99 7.55
C TYR A 92 0.47 3.69 8.76
N ARG A 93 0.86 2.70 9.59
CA ARG A 93 0.10 2.33 10.79
C ARG A 93 -0.03 3.49 11.77
N LYS A 94 1.02 4.30 11.95
CA LYS A 94 0.99 5.51 12.76
C LYS A 94 -0.02 6.51 12.23
N VAL A 95 0.03 6.82 10.93
CA VAL A 95 -0.92 7.76 10.28
C VAL A 95 -2.37 7.28 10.40
N VAL A 96 -2.63 5.99 10.23
CA VAL A 96 -3.98 5.41 10.37
C VAL A 96 -4.48 5.54 11.81
N LYS A 97 -3.62 5.28 12.80
CA LYS A 97 -3.94 5.44 14.22
C LYS A 97 -4.28 6.89 14.56
N ASP A 98 -3.43 7.83 14.15
CA ASP A 98 -3.63 9.26 14.42
C ASP A 98 -4.94 9.79 13.81
N LYS A 99 -5.31 9.33 12.61
CA LYS A 99 -6.60 9.67 11.99
C LYS A 99 -7.79 9.13 12.79
N LYS A 100 -7.69 7.90 13.31
CA LYS A 100 -8.75 7.29 14.12
C LYS A 100 -8.92 8.01 15.46
N ASP A 101 -7.82 8.41 16.08
CA ASP A 101 -7.83 9.12 17.36
C ASP A 101 -8.40 10.55 17.20
N LYS A 102 -8.10 11.24 16.10
CA LYS A 102 -8.73 12.53 15.75
C LYS A 102 -10.24 12.40 15.53
N ALA A 103 -10.68 11.41 14.75
CA ALA A 103 -12.10 11.19 14.48
C ALA A 103 -12.91 10.92 15.76
N LYS A 104 -12.35 10.17 16.72
CA LYS A 104 -12.98 9.95 18.03
C LYS A 104 -13.09 11.22 18.86
N LYS A 105 -12.09 12.09 18.81
CA LYS A 105 -12.08 13.35 19.55
C LYS A 105 -13.13 14.34 19.04
N ASP A 106 -13.37 14.36 17.73
CA ASP A 106 -14.41 15.19 17.10
C ASP A 106 -15.83 14.68 17.41
N THR A 107 -16.00 13.37 17.67
CA THR A 107 -17.32 12.81 18.02
C THR A 107 -17.67 13.02 19.50
N SER A 108 -16.67 13.06 20.39
CA SER A 108 -16.88 13.27 21.83
C SER A 108 -17.02 14.75 22.24
N GLY A 109 -16.91 15.69 21.29
CA GLY A 109 -17.00 17.13 21.55
C GLY A 109 -18.42 17.71 21.49
N THR A 110 -19.41 16.93 21.04
CA THR A 110 -20.77 17.42 20.76
C THR A 110 -21.81 17.06 21.84
N GLU A 111 -21.47 16.25 22.84
CA GLU A 111 -22.44 15.77 23.84
C GLU A 111 -22.37 16.46 25.23
N ASN A 112 -21.69 17.60 25.38
CA ASN A 112 -21.54 18.25 26.69
C ASN A 112 -22.01 19.72 26.70
N GLY A 113 -23.27 19.97 26.33
CA GLY A 113 -23.78 21.33 26.22
C GLY A 113 -25.29 21.54 26.27
N THR A 114 -26.06 20.78 27.06
CA THR A 114 -27.41 21.23 27.48
C THR A 114 -27.88 20.42 28.68
N GLU A 115 -27.47 20.80 29.89
CA GLU A 115 -28.17 20.48 31.12
C GLU A 115 -27.60 21.37 32.22
N LYS A 116 -28.24 22.53 32.41
CA LYS A 116 -28.32 23.32 33.65
C LYS A 116 -29.05 24.62 33.33
N GLU A 117 -30.36 24.64 33.56
CA GLU A 117 -30.99 25.80 34.18
C GLU A 117 -32.05 25.31 35.15
N SER A 118 -31.77 25.60 36.41
CA SER A 118 -32.45 25.21 37.62
C SER A 118 -33.77 25.94 37.78
N GLU A 119 -34.82 25.16 37.98
CA GLU A 119 -35.83 25.32 39.02
C GLU A 119 -35.45 26.34 40.11
N ASN A 120 -36.05 27.54 40.08
CA ASN A 120 -36.48 28.26 41.29
C ASN A 120 -37.38 29.46 40.94
N ALA A 121 -38.67 29.38 41.25
CA ALA A 121 -39.51 30.52 41.62
C ALA A 121 -40.76 29.99 42.34
N ALA A 122 -40.75 30.17 43.66
CA ALA A 122 -41.94 30.19 44.49
C ALA A 122 -42.76 31.47 44.23
#